data_AF-A0A966UI66-F1
#
_entry.id   AF-A0A966UI66-F1
#
_cell.length_a   1.000
_cell.length_b   1.000
_cell.length_c   1.000
_cell.angle_alpha   90.00
_cell.angle_beta   90.00
_cell.angle_gamma   90.00
#
_symmetry.space_group_name_H-M   'P 1'
#
loop_
_entity.id
_entity.type
_entity.pdbx_description
1 polymer ?
#
loop_
_entity_poly.entity_id
_entity_poly.type
_entity_poly.pdbx_seq_one_letter_code
_entity_poly.pdbx_strand_id
1 'polypeptide(L)'
;PKNHCEAWDQVELQQKPRAKPRAKQSAASRAKKTVGDTNKNLSKFENMLIKPLELCLWRSPVDNDGYKLMPELFEKQGTGSQAMQIWHKLGVDNDEPENLVNHNVEREVSADGRDVVFAHRVVVPKSLKDLPRVGVQFSLPVGFDRVRWFGRGPHENYPDRNSGSMLGEWVSPPDSPPYLVPQEFGLRTDVRWLELHSSNPRQKVRIEVLQPSVMHFSATNYSAHDLFVAESSLAVSM
;
A
#
# COMPACT_ATOMS: atom_id res chain seq x y z
N PRO A 1 5.49 -8.68 -34.98
CA PRO A 1 6.86 -9.22 -35.16
C PRO A 1 6.89 -10.69 -34.76
N LYS A 2 7.90 -11.46 -35.17
CA LYS A 2 8.07 -12.86 -34.73
C LYS A 2 8.11 -12.89 -33.19
N ASN A 3 7.35 -13.80 -32.55
CA ASN A 3 7.17 -13.94 -31.09
C ASN A 3 6.33 -12.85 -30.40
N HIS A 4 5.52 -12.08 -31.13
CA HIS A 4 4.53 -11.23 -30.49
C HIS A 4 3.44 -12.09 -29.82
N CYS A 5 3.21 -11.89 -28.53
CA CYS A 5 2.13 -12.54 -27.82
C CYS A 5 0.82 -11.81 -28.14
N GLU A 6 -0.13 -12.51 -28.79
CA GLU A 6 -1.42 -11.94 -29.20
C GLU A 6 -2.53 -12.17 -28.15
N ALA A 7 -2.45 -13.26 -27.41
CA ALA A 7 -3.39 -13.62 -26.36
C ALA A 7 -2.72 -14.52 -25.31
N TRP A 8 -3.15 -14.39 -24.06
CA TRP A 8 -2.74 -15.24 -22.95
C TRP A 8 -3.87 -15.35 -21.93
N ASP A 9 -3.80 -16.37 -21.09
CA ASP A 9 -4.66 -16.56 -19.92
C ASP A 9 -3.87 -17.23 -18.80
N GLN A 10 -4.37 -17.20 -17.57
CA GLN A 10 -3.77 -17.81 -16.40
C GLN A 10 -4.83 -18.47 -15.52
N VAL A 11 -4.60 -19.74 -15.17
CA VAL A 11 -5.47 -20.51 -14.27
C VAL A 11 -4.71 -20.92 -13.01
N GLU A 12 -5.38 -20.86 -11.85
CA GLU A 12 -4.81 -21.36 -10.60
C GLU A 12 -5.08 -22.86 -10.46
N LEU A 13 -4.01 -23.65 -10.32
CA LEU A 13 -4.11 -25.06 -9.98
C LEU A 13 -4.11 -25.23 -8.47
N GLN A 14 -5.16 -25.86 -7.95
CA GLN A 14 -5.29 -26.12 -6.51
C GLN A 14 -4.15 -27.03 -6.04
N GLN A 15 -3.42 -26.60 -5.02
CA GLN A 15 -2.51 -27.45 -4.27
C GLN A 15 -3.20 -27.90 -2.97
N LYS A 16 -2.90 -29.13 -2.50
CA LYS A 16 -3.33 -29.54 -1.15
C LYS A 16 -2.92 -28.44 -0.15
N PRO A 17 -3.79 -28.05 0.79
CA PRO A 17 -3.46 -27.01 1.75
C PRO A 17 -2.11 -27.32 2.40
N ARG A 18 -1.15 -26.40 2.26
CA ARG A 18 0.14 -26.52 2.94
C ARG A 18 -0.19 -26.55 4.44
N ALA A 19 0.34 -27.52 5.18
CA ALA A 19 0.13 -27.59 6.62
C ALA A 19 0.45 -26.22 7.22
N LYS A 20 -0.50 -25.64 7.98
CA LYS A 20 -0.26 -24.36 8.64
C LYS A 20 1.09 -24.45 9.36
N PRO A 21 2.01 -23.48 9.16
CA PRO A 21 3.23 -23.44 9.94
C PRO A 21 2.82 -23.60 11.39
N ARG A 22 3.38 -24.60 12.09
CA ARG A 22 3.10 -24.83 13.50
C ARG A 22 3.48 -23.52 14.18
N ALA A 23 2.49 -22.74 14.59
CA ALA A 23 2.74 -21.59 15.44
C ALA A 23 3.54 -22.16 16.61
N LYS A 24 4.83 -21.79 16.72
CA LYS A 24 5.54 -22.04 17.95
C LYS A 24 4.68 -21.34 18.98
N GLN A 25 4.06 -22.11 19.88
CA GLN A 25 3.47 -21.57 21.09
C GLN A 25 4.64 -20.99 21.89
N SER A 26 5.09 -19.81 21.47
CA SER A 26 5.79 -18.91 22.36
C SER A 26 4.69 -18.44 23.31
N ALA A 27 4.91 -18.61 24.60
CA ALA A 27 4.06 -18.04 25.62
C ALA A 27 4.21 -16.51 25.56
N ALA A 28 3.65 -15.89 24.52
CA ALA A 28 3.60 -14.45 24.37
C ALA A 28 2.48 -13.94 25.26
N SER A 29 2.84 -13.17 26.29
CA SER A 29 1.91 -12.42 27.10
C SER A 29 1.02 -11.57 26.19
N ARG A 30 -0.28 -11.87 26.15
CA ARG A 30 -1.28 -11.14 25.36
C ARG A 30 -1.54 -9.78 26.02
N ALA A 31 -0.68 -8.80 25.74
CA ALA A 31 -0.91 -7.42 26.16
C ALA A 31 -1.80 -6.73 25.13
N LYS A 32 -3.05 -6.42 25.51
CA LYS A 32 -3.84 -5.40 24.81
C LYS A 32 -3.11 -4.08 24.99
N LYS A 33 -2.51 -3.55 23.93
CA LYS A 33 -1.90 -2.22 23.95
C LYS A 33 -2.73 -1.29 23.08
N THR A 34 -3.30 -0.28 23.73
CA THR A 34 -3.89 0.88 23.07
C THR A 34 -2.77 1.67 22.38
N VAL A 35 -3.09 2.27 21.23
CA VAL A 35 -2.23 3.23 20.53
C VAL A 35 -1.76 4.29 21.55
N GLY A 36 -0.47 4.24 21.91
CA GLY A 36 0.11 5.10 22.97
C GLY A 36 1.27 4.49 23.77
N ASP A 37 1.46 3.16 23.77
CA ASP A 37 2.50 2.47 24.57
C ASP A 37 3.60 1.81 23.71
N THR A 38 4.03 2.51 22.65
CA THR A 38 4.94 2.02 21.59
C THR A 38 6.43 1.95 21.98
N ASN A 39 6.84 2.54 23.11
CA ASN A 39 8.24 2.92 23.28
C ASN A 39 9.17 1.93 24.02
N LYS A 40 8.82 0.65 24.20
CA LYS A 40 9.69 -0.28 24.95
C LYS A 40 10.11 -1.60 24.28
N ASN A 41 9.72 -1.89 23.03
CA ASN A 41 10.24 -3.09 22.34
C ASN A 41 10.02 -3.07 20.81
N LEU A 42 10.62 -2.10 20.10
CA LEU A 42 10.56 -2.03 18.63
C LEU A 42 11.39 -3.15 17.98
N SER A 43 10.88 -3.76 16.91
CA SER A 43 11.64 -4.71 16.10
C SER A 43 12.74 -4.00 15.31
N LYS A 44 13.66 -4.78 14.73
CA LYS A 44 14.69 -4.25 13.81
C LYS A 44 14.05 -3.53 12.62
N PHE A 45 12.91 -4.01 12.11
CA PHE A 45 12.17 -3.36 11.03
C PHE A 45 11.68 -1.97 11.47
N GLU A 46 11.01 -1.87 12.62
CA GLU A 46 10.46 -0.60 13.08
C GLU A 46 11.54 0.43 13.43
N ASN A 47 12.64 -0.02 14.04
CA ASN A 47 13.78 0.86 14.33
C ASN A 47 14.46 1.41 13.05
N MET A 48 14.21 0.80 11.89
CA MET A 48 14.77 1.26 10.62
C MET A 48 13.89 2.30 9.92
N LEU A 49 12.61 2.41 10.30
CA LEU A 49 11.67 3.30 9.64
C LEU A 49 12.01 4.78 9.89
N ILE A 50 11.87 5.62 8.85
CA ILE A 50 11.93 7.08 8.97
C ILE A 50 10.58 7.63 9.42
N LYS A 51 9.50 7.11 8.84
CA LYS A 51 8.12 7.32 9.31
C LYS A 51 7.56 5.97 9.77
N PRO A 52 6.98 5.90 10.98
CA PRO A 52 6.46 4.65 11.53
C PRO A 52 5.33 4.09 10.65
N LEU A 53 4.97 2.84 10.92
CA LEU A 53 3.85 2.19 10.26
C LEU A 53 2.53 2.79 10.74
N GLU A 54 1.84 3.53 9.88
CA GLU A 54 0.62 4.28 10.19
C GLU A 54 -0.55 3.78 9.36
N LEU A 55 -1.78 3.89 9.90
CA LEU A 55 -2.99 3.69 9.11
C LEU A 55 -3.03 4.70 7.97
N CYS A 56 -3.45 4.27 6.78
CA CYS A 56 -3.57 5.13 5.62
C CYS A 56 -4.94 4.89 4.98
N LEU A 57 -5.81 5.91 5.04
CA LEU A 57 -7.12 5.90 4.41
C LEU A 57 -7.16 6.69 3.09
N TRP A 58 -6.07 7.41 2.80
CA TRP A 58 -5.95 8.33 1.68
C TRP A 58 -5.11 7.75 0.55
N ARG A 59 -5.43 8.18 -0.68
CA ARG A 59 -4.57 8.07 -1.86
C ARG A 59 -4.72 9.37 -2.64
N SER A 60 -3.71 9.76 -3.43
CA SER A 60 -3.89 10.95 -4.26
C SER A 60 -5.03 10.72 -5.27
N PRO A 61 -5.99 11.65 -5.43
CA PRO A 61 -7.09 11.49 -6.38
C PRO A 61 -6.55 11.32 -7.80
N VAL A 62 -7.19 10.45 -8.58
CA VAL A 62 -7.04 10.43 -10.03
C VAL A 62 -8.15 11.27 -10.66
N ASP A 63 -8.00 11.65 -11.93
CA ASP A 63 -9.03 12.44 -12.63
C ASP A 63 -10.44 11.83 -12.55
N ASN A 64 -10.55 10.49 -12.51
CA ASN A 64 -11.83 9.79 -12.35
C ASN A 64 -12.49 10.03 -10.98
N ASP A 65 -11.73 10.34 -9.92
CA ASP A 65 -12.25 10.66 -8.59
C ASP A 65 -12.73 12.12 -8.51
N GLY A 66 -12.19 12.97 -9.39
CA GLY A 66 -12.44 14.40 -9.50
C GLY A 66 -11.22 15.12 -10.08
N TYR A 67 -11.44 16.05 -11.01
CA TYR A 67 -10.36 16.79 -11.67
C TYR A 67 -9.70 17.79 -10.71
N LYS A 68 -8.55 17.43 -10.18
CA LYS A 68 -7.77 18.29 -9.26
C LYS A 68 -7.46 19.69 -9.83
N LEU A 69 -7.07 19.80 -11.10
CA LEU A 69 -6.71 21.08 -11.73
C LEU A 69 -7.90 21.81 -12.37
N MET A 70 -9.06 21.15 -12.47
CA MET A 70 -10.28 21.72 -13.09
C MET A 70 -11.52 21.29 -12.30
N PRO A 71 -11.64 21.66 -11.01
CA PRO A 71 -12.69 21.15 -10.12
C PRO A 71 -14.11 21.48 -10.61
N GLU A 72 -14.27 22.60 -11.34
CA GLU A 72 -15.56 23.00 -11.90
C GLU A 72 -15.98 22.23 -13.16
N LEU A 73 -15.09 21.42 -13.75
CA LEU A 73 -15.40 20.69 -14.98
C LEU A 73 -16.52 19.67 -14.75
N PHE A 74 -16.56 19.05 -13.57
CA PHE A 74 -17.67 18.21 -13.16
C PHE A 74 -19.00 18.99 -13.14
N GLU A 75 -19.03 20.16 -12.50
CA GLU A 75 -20.25 20.96 -12.37
C GLU A 75 -20.78 21.46 -13.73
N LYS A 76 -19.86 21.76 -14.66
CA LYS A 76 -20.20 22.29 -15.98
C LYS A 76 -20.50 21.22 -17.03
N GLN A 77 -19.90 20.04 -16.94
CA GLN A 77 -19.96 19.03 -18.00
C GLN A 77 -20.45 17.65 -17.54
N GLY A 78 -20.62 17.42 -16.23
CA GLY A 78 -21.05 16.13 -15.67
C GLY A 78 -20.04 15.00 -15.86
N THR A 79 -18.77 15.33 -16.13
CA THR A 79 -17.68 14.37 -16.35
C THR A 79 -16.88 14.17 -15.07
N GLY A 80 -16.58 12.92 -14.69
CA GLY A 80 -15.84 12.57 -13.48
C GLY A 80 -16.74 12.19 -12.29
N SER A 81 -16.13 11.82 -11.15
CA SER A 81 -16.83 11.55 -9.89
C SER A 81 -16.80 12.78 -8.95
N GLN A 82 -17.62 12.72 -7.90
CA GLN A 82 -17.57 13.64 -6.75
C GLN A 82 -16.78 13.06 -5.56
N ALA A 83 -16.11 11.92 -5.75
CA ALA A 83 -15.44 11.20 -4.68
C ALA A 83 -14.39 12.08 -3.98
N MET A 84 -13.57 12.80 -4.73
CA MET A 84 -12.56 13.71 -4.19
C MET A 84 -13.18 14.77 -3.26
N GLN A 85 -14.27 15.43 -3.69
CA GLN A 85 -14.95 16.47 -2.90
C GLN A 85 -15.59 15.87 -1.63
N ILE A 86 -16.15 14.66 -1.74
CA ILE A 86 -16.72 13.94 -0.61
C ILE A 86 -15.63 13.60 0.41
N TRP A 87 -14.50 13.07 -0.05
CA TRP A 87 -13.35 12.75 0.82
C TRP A 87 -12.84 13.99 1.55
N HIS A 88 -12.69 15.11 0.83
CA HIS A 88 -12.25 16.36 1.43
C HIS A 88 -13.24 16.89 2.49
N LYS A 89 -14.54 16.85 2.20
CA LYS A 89 -15.58 17.23 3.16
C LYS A 89 -15.59 16.34 4.41
N LEU A 90 -15.19 15.08 4.27
CA LEU A 90 -15.13 14.10 5.34
C LEU A 90 -13.77 14.08 6.06
N GLY A 91 -12.83 14.93 5.66
CA GLY A 91 -11.50 15.05 6.25
C GLY A 91 -10.53 13.92 5.91
N VAL A 92 -10.82 13.09 4.90
CA VAL A 92 -10.03 11.87 4.62
C VAL A 92 -8.59 12.20 4.18
N ASP A 93 -8.36 13.38 3.61
CA ASP A 93 -7.05 13.85 3.12
C ASP A 93 -6.20 14.59 4.16
N ASN A 94 -6.80 15.06 5.26
CA ASN A 94 -6.14 15.96 6.21
C ASN A 94 -6.34 15.64 7.70
N ASP A 95 -7.36 14.89 8.09
CA ASP A 95 -7.53 14.42 9.46
C ASP A 95 -6.69 13.16 9.74
N GLU A 96 -6.34 12.96 11.00
CA GLU A 96 -5.74 11.70 11.46
C GLU A 96 -6.71 10.53 11.22
N PRO A 97 -6.29 9.46 10.53
CA PRO A 97 -7.13 8.29 10.24
C PRO A 97 -7.85 7.70 11.46
N GLU A 98 -7.22 7.72 12.62
CA GLU A 98 -7.73 7.22 13.89
C GLU A 98 -8.94 8.03 14.42
N ASN A 99 -9.12 9.28 13.98
CA ASN A 99 -10.30 10.07 14.28
C ASN A 99 -11.50 9.67 13.40
N LEU A 100 -11.23 9.08 12.23
CA LEU A 100 -12.23 8.75 11.21
C LEU A 100 -12.78 7.33 11.33
N VAL A 101 -11.95 6.38 11.79
CA VAL A 101 -12.30 4.96 11.90
C VAL A 101 -11.84 4.37 13.23
N ASN A 102 -12.50 3.29 13.67
CA ASN A 102 -12.01 2.53 14.80
C ASN A 102 -10.93 1.55 14.32
N HIS A 103 -9.68 1.78 14.73
CA HIS A 103 -8.52 1.00 14.35
C HIS A 103 -7.86 0.36 15.58
N ASN A 104 -7.65 -0.95 15.51
CA ASN A 104 -6.90 -1.70 16.51
C ASN A 104 -5.77 -2.49 15.83
N VAL A 105 -4.61 -2.55 16.47
CA VAL A 105 -3.43 -3.27 15.97
C VAL A 105 -2.98 -4.26 17.03
N GLU A 106 -2.97 -5.55 16.69
CA GLU A 106 -2.21 -6.55 17.45
C GLU A 106 -0.82 -6.66 16.83
N ARG A 107 0.20 -6.75 17.70
CA ARG A 107 1.60 -6.74 17.31
C ARG A 107 2.39 -7.76 18.11
N GLU A 108 3.14 -8.62 17.43
CA GLU A 108 4.01 -9.62 18.05
C GLU A 108 5.42 -9.53 17.44
N VAL A 109 6.43 -9.41 18.28
CA VAL A 109 7.85 -9.34 17.86
C VAL A 109 8.51 -10.68 18.19
N SER A 110 9.32 -11.18 17.26
CA SER A 110 10.12 -12.38 17.51
C SER A 110 11.08 -12.20 18.68
N ALA A 111 11.46 -13.29 19.36
CA ALA A 111 12.35 -13.24 20.52
C ALA A 111 13.73 -12.61 20.20
N ASP A 112 14.19 -12.69 18.94
CA ASP A 112 15.43 -12.08 18.47
C ASP A 112 15.25 -10.65 17.92
N GLY A 113 14.04 -10.10 17.99
CA GLY A 113 13.71 -8.76 17.54
C GLY A 113 13.74 -8.54 16.03
N ARG A 114 14.00 -9.58 15.22
CA ARG A 114 14.18 -9.41 13.77
C ARG A 114 12.88 -9.31 13.00
N ASP A 115 11.89 -10.10 13.40
CA ASP A 115 10.59 -10.19 12.74
C ASP A 115 9.51 -9.56 13.60
N VAL A 116 8.50 -8.98 12.95
CA VAL A 116 7.30 -8.46 13.61
C VAL A 116 6.09 -8.83 12.77
N VAL A 117 5.04 -9.28 13.45
CA VAL A 117 3.73 -9.57 12.85
C VAL A 117 2.76 -8.50 13.31
N PHE A 118 2.07 -7.89 12.35
CA PHE A 118 0.99 -6.94 12.60
C PHE A 118 -0.34 -7.52 12.13
N ALA A 119 -1.37 -7.41 12.97
CA ALA A 119 -2.75 -7.70 12.61
C ALA A 119 -3.61 -6.44 12.83
N HIS A 120 -3.99 -5.78 11.73
CA HIS A 120 -4.79 -4.57 11.73
C HIS A 120 -6.27 -4.92 11.64
N ARG A 121 -7.09 -4.35 12.54
CA ARG A 121 -8.55 -4.40 12.46
C ARG A 121 -9.06 -2.97 12.33
N VAL A 122 -9.63 -2.66 11.17
CA VAL A 122 -10.22 -1.35 10.86
C VAL A 122 -11.73 -1.52 10.72
N VAL A 123 -12.50 -0.76 11.50
CA VAL A 123 -13.97 -0.71 11.40
C VAL A 123 -14.36 0.64 10.82
N VAL A 124 -14.78 0.61 9.56
CA VAL A 124 -15.16 1.80 8.79
C VAL A 124 -16.63 2.13 9.06
N PRO A 125 -16.98 3.35 9.50
CA PRO A 125 -18.36 3.77 9.68
C PRO A 125 -19.07 3.92 8.33
N LYS A 126 -20.40 3.80 8.30
CA LYS A 126 -21.20 3.88 7.06
C LYS A 126 -21.05 5.21 6.31
N SER A 127 -20.73 6.30 7.01
CA SER A 127 -20.46 7.61 6.42
C SER A 127 -19.20 7.60 5.53
N LEU A 128 -18.25 6.71 5.81
CA LEU A 128 -17.00 6.51 5.07
C LEU A 128 -17.05 5.22 4.23
N LYS A 129 -18.22 4.83 3.71
CA LYS A 129 -18.35 3.57 2.96
C LYS A 129 -17.51 3.51 1.67
N ASP A 130 -17.11 4.67 1.15
CA ASP A 130 -16.40 4.83 -0.11
C ASP A 130 -15.03 5.46 0.15
N LEU A 131 -14.20 4.81 0.97
CA LEU A 131 -12.84 5.29 1.24
C LEU A 131 -11.95 5.08 0.02
N PRO A 132 -11.01 6.01 -0.26
CA PRO A 132 -10.03 5.85 -1.33
C PRO A 132 -9.15 4.61 -1.13
N ARG A 133 -8.84 4.29 0.13
CA ARG A 133 -7.98 3.19 0.55
C ARG A 133 -8.30 2.77 1.99
N VAL A 134 -7.99 1.53 2.33
CA VAL A 134 -7.71 1.09 3.71
C VAL A 134 -6.42 0.29 3.69
N GLY A 135 -5.37 0.81 4.30
CA GLY A 135 -4.05 0.17 4.30
C GLY A 135 -3.13 0.77 5.34
N VAL A 136 -1.84 0.50 5.18
CA VAL A 136 -0.79 1.07 6.02
C VAL A 136 0.26 1.73 5.15
N GLN A 137 0.89 2.77 5.67
CA GLN A 137 2.02 3.45 5.04
C GLN A 137 3.20 3.51 6.00
N PHE A 138 4.41 3.54 5.45
CA PHE A 138 5.65 3.75 6.20
C PHE A 138 6.71 4.29 5.24
N SER A 139 7.79 4.83 5.78
CA SER A 139 8.92 5.31 4.97
C SER A 139 10.22 4.66 5.40
N LEU A 140 11.00 4.22 4.42
CA LEU A 140 12.34 3.68 4.63
C LEU A 140 13.41 4.75 4.41
N PRO A 141 14.63 4.56 4.93
CA PRO A 141 15.76 5.43 4.62
C PRO A 141 16.06 5.47 3.12
N VAL A 142 16.75 6.52 2.67
CA VAL A 142 17.24 6.62 1.29
C VAL A 142 18.14 5.41 0.96
N GLY A 143 18.01 4.89 -0.27
CA GLY A 143 18.87 3.83 -0.79
C GLY A 143 18.13 2.53 -1.13
N PHE A 144 16.86 2.39 -0.78
CA PHE A 144 16.01 1.30 -1.25
C PHE A 144 15.60 1.51 -2.72
N ASP A 145 16.36 0.92 -3.63
CA ASP A 145 16.31 1.18 -5.07
C ASP A 145 15.78 0.00 -5.90
N ARG A 146 15.44 -1.11 -5.25
CA ARG A 146 14.90 -2.30 -5.92
C ARG A 146 13.78 -2.96 -5.13
N VAL A 147 12.66 -3.14 -5.81
CA VAL A 147 11.46 -3.82 -5.32
C VAL A 147 11.35 -5.16 -6.04
N ARG A 148 11.16 -6.25 -5.29
CA ARG A 148 10.82 -7.58 -5.82
C ARG A 148 9.50 -8.03 -5.22
N TRP A 149 8.62 -8.63 -5.99
CA TRP A 149 7.35 -9.12 -5.44
C TRP A 149 6.86 -10.36 -6.16
N PHE A 150 6.03 -11.13 -5.47
CA PHE A 150 5.19 -12.16 -6.08
C PHE A 150 3.74 -11.74 -6.03
N GLY A 151 3.16 -11.45 -7.19
CA GLY A 151 1.84 -10.86 -7.36
C GLY A 151 1.56 -10.51 -8.80
N ARG A 152 0.54 -9.69 -9.07
CA ARG A 152 0.27 -9.20 -10.42
C ARG A 152 1.30 -8.20 -10.89
N GLY A 153 1.72 -8.31 -12.14
CA GLY A 153 2.70 -7.42 -12.76
C GLY A 153 2.96 -7.75 -14.24
N PRO A 154 4.03 -7.16 -14.82
CA PRO A 154 4.99 -6.25 -14.17
C PRO A 154 4.46 -4.82 -13.99
N HIS A 155 3.47 -4.42 -14.80
CA HIS A 155 2.92 -3.07 -14.84
C HIS A 155 1.92 -2.80 -13.73
N GLU A 156 1.64 -1.51 -13.50
CA GLU A 156 0.61 -1.08 -12.55
C GLU A 156 -0.78 -1.62 -12.91
N ASN A 157 -1.52 -2.00 -11.87
CA ASN A 157 -2.86 -2.57 -11.99
C ASN A 157 -3.70 -2.25 -10.76
N TYR A 158 -5.01 -2.16 -10.96
CA TYR A 158 -5.98 -1.77 -9.94
C TYR A 158 -7.07 -2.85 -9.81
N PRO A 159 -7.83 -2.90 -8.69
CA PRO A 159 -8.81 -3.97 -8.46
C PRO A 159 -9.86 -4.13 -9.58
N ASP A 160 -10.20 -3.04 -10.25
CA ASP A 160 -11.11 -2.97 -11.41
C ASP A 160 -10.39 -3.06 -12.77
N ARG A 161 -9.04 -3.04 -12.78
CA ARG A 161 -8.17 -3.05 -13.96
C ARG A 161 -6.91 -3.90 -13.74
N ASN A 162 -7.08 -5.22 -13.55
CA ASN A 162 -5.95 -6.13 -13.32
C ASN A 162 -5.92 -7.39 -14.21
N SER A 163 -6.90 -7.59 -15.09
CA SER A 163 -6.96 -8.75 -16.01
C SER A 163 -5.78 -8.80 -16.98
N GLY A 164 -5.22 -7.65 -17.34
CA GLY A 164 -4.03 -7.53 -18.19
C GLY A 164 -2.70 -7.79 -17.47
N SER A 165 -2.70 -8.13 -16.17
CA SER A 165 -1.49 -8.37 -15.39
C SER A 165 -1.40 -9.81 -14.90
N MET A 166 -0.27 -10.47 -15.21
CA MET A 166 -0.01 -11.86 -14.86
C MET A 166 0.45 -11.98 -13.39
N LEU A 167 0.03 -13.05 -12.71
CA LEU A 167 0.63 -13.45 -11.44
C LEU A 167 2.02 -14.06 -11.71
N GLY A 168 3.05 -13.53 -11.05
CA GLY A 168 4.44 -13.95 -11.25
C GLY A 168 5.39 -13.30 -10.25
N GLU A 169 6.68 -13.64 -10.37
CA GLU A 169 7.75 -12.92 -9.68
C GLU A 169 8.27 -11.79 -10.57
N TRP A 170 8.31 -10.58 -10.03
CA TRP A 170 8.70 -9.38 -10.74
C TRP A 170 9.77 -8.61 -9.96
N VAL A 171 10.53 -7.79 -10.69
CA VAL A 171 11.54 -6.88 -10.11
C VAL A 171 11.52 -5.56 -10.87
N SER A 172 11.57 -4.45 -10.14
CA SER A 172 11.68 -3.10 -10.69
C SER A 172 12.36 -2.17 -9.68
N PRO A 173 12.85 -0.99 -10.10
CA PRO A 173 13.03 0.12 -9.17
C PRO A 173 11.67 0.59 -8.61
N PRO A 174 11.65 1.44 -7.56
CA PRO A 174 10.45 2.17 -7.16
C PRO A 174 9.79 2.86 -8.37
N ASP A 175 8.46 2.85 -8.43
CA ASP A 175 7.72 3.44 -9.54
C ASP A 175 7.98 4.97 -9.60
N SER A 176 8.04 5.52 -10.82
CA SER A 176 8.12 6.96 -11.08
C SER A 176 6.81 7.47 -11.68
N PRO A 177 6.42 8.74 -11.48
CA PRO A 177 5.10 9.24 -11.87
C PRO A 177 4.96 9.27 -13.40
N PRO A 178 4.01 8.53 -13.99
CA PRO A 178 3.87 8.47 -15.45
C PRO A 178 2.89 9.53 -15.99
N TYR A 179 2.14 10.19 -15.12
CA TYR A 179 1.05 11.10 -15.48
C TYR A 179 1.51 12.56 -15.51
N LEU A 180 0.98 13.34 -16.46
CA LEU A 180 1.27 14.77 -16.59
C LEU A 180 0.83 15.55 -15.34
N VAL A 181 -0.40 15.26 -14.90
CA VAL A 181 -0.94 15.73 -13.63
C VAL A 181 -0.61 14.66 -12.57
N PRO A 182 0.13 15.01 -11.52
CA PRO A 182 0.43 14.07 -10.44
C PRO A 182 -0.85 13.57 -9.76
N GLN A 183 -0.96 12.25 -9.69
CA GLN A 183 -2.11 11.50 -9.15
C GLN A 183 -1.63 10.14 -8.61
N GLU A 184 -2.47 9.32 -8.01
CA GLU A 184 -2.07 7.96 -7.58
C GLU A 184 -1.54 7.13 -8.76
N PHE A 185 -0.45 6.38 -8.54
CA PHE A 185 0.13 5.49 -9.53
C PHE A 185 0.85 4.29 -8.87
N GLY A 186 1.21 3.29 -9.68
CA GLY A 186 2.15 2.26 -9.24
C GLY A 186 1.54 1.14 -8.38
N LEU A 187 0.22 1.06 -8.26
CA LEU A 187 -0.43 -0.02 -7.50
C LEU A 187 -0.15 -1.39 -8.17
N ARG A 188 0.12 -2.41 -7.36
CA ARG A 188 0.17 -3.82 -7.75
C ARG A 188 -0.80 -4.61 -6.86
N THR A 189 -1.66 -5.43 -7.48
CA THR A 189 -2.68 -6.22 -6.78
C THR A 189 -2.30 -7.70 -6.61
N ASP A 190 -3.05 -8.41 -5.77
CA ASP A 190 -2.89 -9.84 -5.46
C ASP A 190 -1.46 -10.26 -5.06
N VAL A 191 -0.77 -9.39 -4.32
CA VAL A 191 0.62 -9.62 -3.90
C VAL A 191 0.64 -10.48 -2.65
N ARG A 192 1.45 -11.54 -2.66
CA ARG A 192 1.61 -12.46 -1.51
C ARG A 192 2.80 -12.08 -0.65
N TRP A 193 3.87 -11.61 -1.28
CA TRP A 193 5.04 -11.05 -0.61
C TRP A 193 5.71 -9.98 -1.47
N LEU A 194 6.39 -9.04 -0.82
CA LEU A 194 7.29 -8.09 -1.45
C LEU A 194 8.61 -7.99 -0.67
N GLU A 195 9.67 -7.61 -1.35
CA GLU A 195 10.97 -7.33 -0.81
C GLU A 195 11.46 -5.96 -1.29
N LEU A 196 11.92 -5.15 -0.34
CA LEU A 196 12.56 -3.86 -0.60
C LEU A 196 14.05 -4.05 -0.34
N HIS A 197 14.88 -3.88 -1.36
CA HIS A 197 16.32 -4.05 -1.31
C HIS A 197 16.98 -2.68 -1.33
N SER A 198 17.92 -2.46 -0.41
CA SER A 198 18.80 -1.30 -0.41
C SER A 198 20.06 -1.56 -1.23
N SER A 199 20.64 -0.48 -1.75
CA SER A 199 22.00 -0.47 -2.30
C SER A 199 23.03 -0.93 -1.27
N ASN A 200 22.75 -0.76 0.03
CA ASN A 200 23.46 -1.46 1.10
C ASN A 200 22.96 -2.92 1.21
N PRO A 201 23.79 -3.93 0.86
CA PRO A 201 23.35 -5.34 0.83
C PRO A 201 22.97 -5.91 2.21
N ARG A 202 23.29 -5.20 3.31
CA ARG A 202 22.89 -5.59 4.67
C ARG A 202 21.47 -5.12 5.05
N GLN A 203 20.86 -4.28 4.22
CA GLN A 203 19.53 -3.71 4.44
C GLN A 203 18.55 -4.27 3.42
N LYS A 204 17.59 -5.03 3.93
CA LYS A 204 16.49 -5.62 3.17
C LYS A 204 15.27 -5.69 4.08
N VAL A 205 14.11 -5.37 3.52
CA VAL A 205 12.81 -5.63 4.15
C VAL A 205 12.11 -6.69 3.33
N ARG A 206 11.49 -7.66 3.99
CA ARG A 206 10.57 -8.61 3.38
C ARG A 206 9.25 -8.51 4.11
N ILE A 207 8.18 -8.33 3.35
CA ILE A 207 6.82 -8.28 3.86
C ILE A 207 6.08 -9.46 3.24
N GLU A 208 5.49 -10.28 4.10
CA GLU A 208 4.65 -11.39 3.69
C GLU A 208 3.26 -11.19 4.28
N VAL A 209 2.24 -11.45 3.48
CA VAL A 209 0.87 -11.42 3.98
C VAL A 209 0.57 -12.73 4.72
N LEU A 210 -0.21 -12.64 5.80
CA LEU A 210 -0.70 -13.83 6.48
C LEU A 210 -1.75 -14.54 5.61
N GLN A 211 -1.50 -15.81 5.27
CA GLN A 211 -2.42 -16.61 4.48
C GLN A 211 -3.77 -16.80 5.20
N PRO A 212 -4.89 -16.91 4.46
CA PRO A 212 -4.99 -17.08 3.00
C PRO A 212 -5.12 -15.78 2.18
N SER A 213 -4.85 -14.62 2.77
CA SER A 213 -5.08 -13.32 2.13
C SER A 213 -4.04 -12.96 1.06
N VAL A 214 -4.25 -11.82 0.39
CA VAL A 214 -3.31 -11.10 -0.46
C VAL A 214 -3.27 -9.63 -0.03
N MET A 215 -2.23 -8.89 -0.42
CA MET A 215 -2.14 -7.44 -0.25
C MET A 215 -2.08 -6.71 -1.59
N HIS A 216 -2.29 -5.41 -1.55
CA HIS A 216 -1.95 -4.50 -2.64
C HIS A 216 -0.86 -3.56 -2.13
N PHE A 217 0.08 -3.19 -3.00
CA PHE A 217 1.13 -2.27 -2.62
C PHE A 217 1.46 -1.31 -3.76
N SER A 218 1.93 -0.12 -3.41
CA SER A 218 2.70 0.76 -4.28
C SER A 218 4.00 1.09 -3.54
N ALA A 219 5.09 1.30 -4.29
CA ALA A 219 6.39 1.67 -3.75
C ALA A 219 6.96 2.80 -4.60
N THR A 220 6.92 4.01 -4.07
CA THR A 220 7.29 5.25 -4.78
C THR A 220 8.18 6.10 -3.87
N ASN A 221 8.79 7.15 -4.44
CA ASN A 221 9.55 8.14 -3.68
C ASN A 221 8.69 9.35 -3.25
N TYR A 222 7.37 9.24 -3.30
CA TYR A 222 6.44 10.35 -3.08
C TYR A 222 5.31 9.91 -2.16
N SER A 223 4.93 10.76 -1.22
CA SER A 223 3.71 10.54 -0.44
C SER A 223 2.47 10.87 -1.28
N ALA A 224 1.32 10.33 -0.88
CA ALA A 224 0.04 10.71 -1.47
C ALA A 224 -0.22 12.22 -1.37
N HIS A 225 0.28 12.86 -0.30
CA HIS A 225 0.18 14.31 -0.12
C HIS A 225 1.06 15.07 -1.11
N ASP A 226 2.31 14.64 -1.34
CA ASP A 226 3.21 15.27 -2.32
C ASP A 226 2.58 15.26 -3.72
N LEU A 227 1.99 14.12 -4.11
CA LEU A 227 1.25 14.00 -5.37
C LEU A 227 0.01 14.89 -5.39
N PHE A 228 -0.70 15.03 -4.27
CA PHE A 228 -1.90 15.84 -4.20
C PHE A 228 -1.62 17.34 -4.25
N VAL A 229 -0.50 17.84 -3.71
CA VAL A 229 -0.19 19.29 -3.77
C VAL A 229 0.52 19.70 -5.05
N ALA A 230 1.18 18.78 -5.76
CA ALA A 230 1.97 19.12 -6.94
C ALA A 230 1.12 19.41 -8.19
N GLU A 231 1.32 20.56 -8.83
CA GLU A 231 0.55 20.95 -10.04
C GLU A 231 1.08 20.32 -11.34
N SER A 232 2.30 19.78 -11.34
CA SER A 232 2.91 19.09 -12.48
C SER A 232 3.91 18.03 -12.03
N SER A 233 4.23 17.07 -12.90
CA SER A 233 5.25 16.04 -12.62
C SER A 233 6.64 16.61 -12.31
N LEU A 234 6.97 17.79 -12.87
CA LEU A 234 8.21 18.52 -12.56
C LEU A 234 8.23 19.07 -11.13
N ALA A 235 7.06 19.44 -10.59
CA ALA A 235 6.94 19.98 -9.23
C ALA A 235 7.08 18.91 -8.14
N VAL A 236 6.86 17.63 -8.47
CA VAL A 236 7.04 16.52 -7.50
C VAL A 236 8.52 16.18 -7.27
N SER A 237 9.40 16.56 -8.21
CA SER A 237 10.82 16.16 -8.21
C SER A 237 11.77 17.20 -7.60
N MET A 238 11.24 18.32 -7.08
CA MET A 238 11.96 19.38 -6.37
C MET A 238 11.72 19.28 -4.87
#